data_AF-A0AA35TGD1-F1
#
_entry.id   AF-A0AA35TGD1-F1
#
_cell.length_a   1.000
_cell.length_b   1.000
_cell.length_c   1.000
_cell.angle_alpha   90.00
_cell.angle_beta   90.00
_cell.angle_gamma   90.00
#
_symmetry.space_group_name_H-M   'P 1'
#
loop_
_entity.id
_entity.type
_entity.pdbx_description
1 polymer ?
#
loop_
_entity_poly.entity_id
_entity_poly.type
_entity_poly.pdbx_seq_one_letter_code
_entity_poly.pdbx_strand_id
1 'polypeptide(L)'
;MTAFISPYRTDRDNARDLLDEGRFVEVFVDCPLEVCEARDTKGLYKKARAGEIKEFTGISAPYEAPAQPELTVNTSDQSLEECTANVIALLESKGLIPVSQ
;
A
#
# COMPACT_ATOMS: atom_id res chain seq x y z
N MET A 1 -10.95 -9.68 4.96
CA MET A 1 -9.76 -9.07 4.35
C MET A 1 -9.93 -7.56 4.42
N THR A 2 -9.04 -6.86 5.12
CA THR A 2 -9.10 -5.39 5.27
C THR A 2 -7.81 -4.81 4.71
N ALA A 3 -7.93 -3.96 3.68
CA ALA A 3 -6.83 -3.15 3.17
C ALA A 3 -7.17 -1.69 3.47
N PHE A 4 -6.43 -1.08 4.39
CA PHE A 4 -6.60 0.31 4.77
C PHE A 4 -5.58 1.18 4.04
N ILE A 5 -5.96 2.42 3.76
CA ILE A 5 -4.99 3.45 3.39
C ILE A 5 -4.35 3.91 4.70
N SER A 6 -3.04 3.73 4.84
CA SER A 6 -2.25 4.15 6.00
C SER A 6 -1.34 5.33 5.61
N PRO A 7 -1.88 6.57 5.54
CA PRO A 7 -1.17 7.70 4.94
C PRO A 7 0.00 8.21 5.78
N TYR A 8 -0.04 8.05 7.10
CA TYR A 8 0.97 8.60 8.01
C TYR A 8 2.01 7.55 8.38
N ARG A 9 3.29 7.92 8.34
CA ARG A 9 4.39 7.03 8.75
C ARG A 9 4.26 6.59 10.20
N THR A 10 3.94 7.53 11.08
CA THR A 10 3.79 7.26 12.52
C THR A 10 2.78 6.16 12.83
N ASP A 11 1.68 6.09 12.08
CA ASP A 11 0.67 5.02 12.29
C ASP A 11 1.21 3.66 11.86
N ARG A 12 2.03 3.61 10.80
CA ARG A 12 2.66 2.38 10.31
C ARG A 12 3.79 1.94 11.24
N ASP A 13 4.57 2.89 11.77
CA ASP A 13 5.60 2.64 12.77
C ASP A 13 4.97 2.09 14.06
N ASN A 14 3.88 2.70 14.55
CA ASN A 14 3.13 2.19 15.69
C ASN A 14 2.61 0.76 15.43
N ALA A 15 2.07 0.49 14.23
CA ALA A 15 1.60 -0.85 13.88
C ALA A 15 2.73 -1.88 13.82
N ARG A 16 3.92 -1.48 13.37
CA ARG A 16 5.14 -2.29 13.35
C ARG A 16 5.60 -2.60 14.77
N ASP A 17 5.58 -1.62 15.67
CA ASP A 17 6.02 -1.74 17.06
C ASP A 17 5.09 -2.62 17.94
N LEU A 18 3.84 -2.83 17.51
CA LEU A 18 2.89 -3.72 18.19
C LEU A 18 3.19 -5.22 18.00
N LEU A 19 4.06 -5.56 17.06
CA LEU A 19 4.40 -6.95 16.71
C LEU A 19 5.87 -7.23 17.00
N ASP A 20 6.19 -8.49 17.26
CA ASP A 20 7.58 -8.91 17.43
C ASP A 20 8.40 -8.65 16.15
N GLU A 21 9.71 -8.47 16.32
CA GLU A 21 10.62 -8.25 15.22
C GLU A 21 10.48 -9.35 14.14
N GLY A 22 10.40 -8.92 12.87
CA GLY A 22 10.24 -9.82 11.73
C GLY A 22 8.81 -10.35 11.49
N ARG A 23 7.84 -10.01 12.36
CA ARG A 23 6.42 -10.39 12.18
C ARG A 23 5.60 -9.36 11.42
N PHE A 24 6.09 -8.14 11.31
CA PHE A 24 5.50 -7.09 10.47
C PHE A 24 6.22 -7.02 9.12
N VAL A 25 5.45 -6.88 8.04
CA VAL A 25 5.95 -6.72 6.68
C VAL A 25 5.20 -5.56 6.05
N GLU A 26 5.91 -4.46 5.79
CA GLU A 26 5.37 -3.30 5.11
C GLU A 26 5.54 -3.46 3.59
N VAL A 27 4.41 -3.60 2.89
CA VAL A 27 4.37 -3.59 1.43
C VAL A 27 3.85 -2.25 0.96
N PHE A 28 4.74 -1.44 0.38
CA PHE A 28 4.36 -0.18 -0.24
C PHE A 28 3.80 -0.43 -1.65
N VAL A 29 2.50 -0.19 -1.81
CA VAL A 29 1.85 -0.21 -3.11
C VAL A 29 2.01 1.15 -3.75
N ASP A 30 3.07 1.30 -4.54
CA ASP A 30 3.39 2.53 -5.23
C ASP A 30 2.59 2.62 -6.54
N CYS A 31 1.90 3.75 -6.70
CA CYS A 31 1.10 4.05 -7.88
C CYS A 31 0.95 5.57 -7.95
N PRO A 32 1.33 6.20 -9.07
CA PRO A 32 1.12 7.63 -9.26
C PRO A 32 -0.36 8.00 -9.07
N LEU A 33 -0.58 9.15 -8.42
CA LEU A 33 -1.92 9.65 -8.11
C LEU A 33 -2.78 9.75 -9.37
N GLU A 34 -2.20 10.18 -10.49
CA GLU A 34 -2.87 10.36 -11.77
C GLU A 34 -3.39 9.02 -12.33
N VAL A 35 -2.64 7.93 -12.11
CA VAL A 35 -3.06 6.57 -12.52
C VAL A 35 -4.18 6.09 -11.61
N CYS A 36 -4.09 6.35 -10.29
CA CYS A 36 -5.18 6.05 -9.36
C CYS A 36 -6.48 6.83 -9.69
N GLU A 37 -6.36 8.12 -10.01
CA GLU A 37 -7.46 9.00 -10.40
C GLU A 37 -8.04 8.62 -11.76
N ALA A 38 -7.23 8.14 -12.71
CA ALA A 38 -7.71 7.61 -13.98
C ALA A 38 -8.51 6.30 -13.80
N ARG A 39 -8.09 5.44 -12.87
CA ARG A 39 -8.76 4.18 -12.57
C ARG A 39 -10.11 4.39 -11.87
N ASP A 40 -10.22 5.42 -11.01
CA ASP A 40 -11.37 5.83 -10.18
C ASP A 40 -12.56 4.85 -10.15
N THR A 41 -12.30 3.63 -9.69
CA THR A 41 -13.23 2.49 -9.84
C THR A 41 -14.51 2.66 -9.04
N LYS A 42 -14.52 3.63 -8.10
CA LYS A 42 -15.61 3.92 -7.17
C LYS A 42 -16.14 5.35 -7.28
N GLY A 43 -15.61 6.18 -8.19
CA GLY A 43 -16.00 7.59 -8.30
C GLY A 43 -15.53 8.47 -7.13
N LEU A 44 -14.61 7.98 -6.30
CA LEU A 44 -14.19 8.66 -5.07
C LEU A 44 -13.26 9.83 -5.36
N TYR A 45 -12.37 9.70 -6.36
CA TYR A 45 -11.49 10.79 -6.77
C TYR A 45 -12.29 11.96 -7.33
N LYS A 46 -13.29 11.68 -8.18
CA LYS A 46 -14.22 12.71 -8.69
C LYS A 46 -14.95 13.46 -7.58
N LYS A 47 -15.50 12.73 -6.60
CA LYS A 47 -16.19 13.34 -5.45
C LYS A 47 -15.26 14.15 -4.56
N ALA A 48 -14.03 13.69 -4.36
CA ALA A 48 -13.01 14.42 -3.61
C ALA A 48 -12.62 15.73 -4.32
N ARG A 49 -12.42 15.71 -5.65
CA ARG A 49 -12.18 16.92 -6.45
C ARG A 49 -13.35 17.90 -6.45
N ALA A 50 -14.59 17.39 -6.40
CA ALA A 50 -15.79 18.20 -6.26
C ALA A 50 -15.98 18.80 -4.85
N GLY A 51 -15.12 18.43 -3.88
CA GLY A 51 -15.21 18.89 -2.49
C GLY A 51 -16.27 18.18 -1.65
N GLU A 52 -16.88 17.11 -2.19
CA GLU A 52 -17.90 16.31 -1.48
C GLU A 52 -17.28 15.40 -0.41
N ILE A 53 -16.02 14.97 -0.62
CA ILE A 53 -15.25 14.18 0.35
C ILE A 53 -14.16 15.06 0.93
N LYS A 54 -14.29 15.36 2.22
CA LYS A 54 -13.27 16.07 3.00
C LYS A 54 -12.17 15.07 3.39
N GLU A 55 -10.92 15.54 3.43
CA GLU A 55 -9.74 14.77 3.87
C GLU A 55 -9.46 13.50 3.06
N PHE A 56 -9.43 13.65 1.73
CA PHE A 56 -9.11 12.56 0.82
C PHE A 56 -7.59 12.47 0.61
N THR A 57 -7.01 11.32 0.96
CA THR A 57 -5.58 11.03 0.82
C THR A 57 -5.10 11.23 -0.62
N GLY A 58 -4.04 12.01 -0.81
CA GLY A 58 -3.47 12.36 -2.11
C GLY A 58 -4.10 13.59 -2.78
N ILE A 59 -5.28 14.06 -2.31
CA ILE A 59 -5.90 15.31 -2.81
C ILE A 59 -5.88 16.40 -1.74
N SER A 60 -6.55 16.16 -0.62
CA SER A 60 -6.73 17.13 0.47
C SER A 60 -6.08 16.71 1.78
N ALA A 61 -5.61 15.48 1.88
CA ALA A 61 -4.77 14.96 2.97
C ALA A 61 -3.47 14.37 2.40
N PRO A 62 -2.33 14.43 3.10
CA PRO A 62 -1.05 13.92 2.61
C PRO A 62 -1.03 12.38 2.55
N TYR A 63 -0.10 11.86 1.75
CA TYR A 63 0.34 10.47 1.83
C TYR A 63 1.87 10.48 2.02
N GLU A 64 2.32 10.04 3.18
CA GLU A 64 3.74 9.95 3.51
C GLU A 64 4.26 8.57 3.09
N ALA A 65 4.87 8.50 1.91
CA ALA A 65 5.48 7.26 1.42
C ALA A 65 6.44 6.66 2.46
N PRO A 66 6.46 5.33 2.69
CA PRO A 66 7.35 4.73 3.66
C PRO A 66 8.82 4.92 3.30
N ALA A 67 9.67 5.13 4.31
CA ALA A 67 11.09 5.36 4.09
C ALA A 67 11.86 4.05 3.83
N GLN A 68 11.46 2.97 4.50
CA GLN A 68 12.12 1.66 4.43
C GLN A 68 11.09 0.52 4.43
N PRO A 69 10.22 0.44 3.39
CA PRO A 69 9.31 -0.70 3.28
C PRO A 69 10.11 -1.99 2.98
N GLU A 70 9.64 -3.13 3.49
CA GLU A 70 10.24 -4.44 3.17
C GLU A 70 10.07 -4.79 1.68
N LEU A 71 9.02 -4.29 1.03
CA LEU A 71 8.79 -4.43 -0.40
C LEU A 71 8.05 -3.22 -0.95
N THR A 72 8.47 -2.75 -2.11
CA THR A 72 7.70 -1.79 -2.91
C THR A 72 7.22 -2.48 -4.18
N VAL A 73 5.94 -2.38 -4.48
CA VAL A 73 5.33 -2.88 -5.73
C VAL A 73 4.77 -1.70 -6.51
N ASN A 74 5.17 -1.58 -7.78
CA ASN A 74 4.70 -0.51 -8.66
C ASN A 74 3.53 -1.03 -9.48
N THR A 75 2.31 -0.66 -9.09
CA THR A 75 1.08 -1.14 -9.74
C THR A 75 0.70 -0.36 -10.99
N SER A 76 1.46 0.66 -11.37
CA SER A 76 1.35 1.29 -12.70
C SER A 76 2.07 0.49 -13.77
N ASP A 77 3.21 -0.11 -13.43
CA ASP A 77 4.11 -0.78 -14.39
C ASP A 77 4.07 -2.30 -14.30
N GLN A 78 3.65 -2.86 -13.16
CA GLN A 78 3.57 -4.30 -12.94
C GLN A 78 2.13 -4.83 -12.99
N SER A 79 1.98 -6.06 -13.47
CA SER A 79 0.69 -6.77 -13.43
C SER A 79 0.32 -7.19 -12.00
N LEU A 80 -0.95 -7.55 -11.81
CA LEU A 80 -1.42 -8.08 -10.52
C LEU A 80 -0.66 -9.36 -10.15
N GLU A 81 -0.46 -10.24 -11.12
CA GLU A 81 0.26 -11.51 -10.96
C GLU A 81 1.71 -11.26 -10.53
N GLU A 82 2.39 -10.29 -11.16
CA GLU A 82 3.77 -9.92 -10.81
C GLU A 82 3.85 -9.32 -9.39
N CYS A 83 2.95 -8.40 -9.06
CA CYS A 83 2.90 -7.81 -7.72
C CYS A 83 2.65 -8.89 -6.65
N THR A 84 1.71 -9.80 -6.91
CA THR A 84 1.36 -10.88 -5.97
C THR A 84 2.51 -11.87 -5.82
N ALA A 85 3.18 -12.23 -6.92
CA ALA A 85 4.36 -13.10 -6.90
C ALA A 85 5.50 -12.49 -6.06
N ASN A 86 5.75 -11.18 -6.19
CA ASN A 86 6.77 -10.50 -5.38
C ASN A 86 6.46 -10.54 -3.88
N VAL A 87 5.19 -10.35 -3.51
CA VAL A 87 4.75 -10.43 -2.11
C VAL A 87 4.92 -11.87 -1.59
N ILE A 88 4.51 -12.87 -2.36
CA ILE A 88 4.65 -14.28 -1.97
C ILE A 88 6.14 -14.64 -1.79
N ALA A 89 6.99 -14.29 -2.75
CA ALA A 89 8.42 -14.55 -2.70
C ALA A 89 9.09 -13.89 -1.47
N LEU A 90 8.68 -12.67 -1.12
CA LEU A 90 9.13 -12.01 0.10
C LEU A 90 8.74 -12.81 1.35
N LEU A 91 7.48 -13.23 1.46
CA LEU A 91 6.98 -13.98 2.61
C LEU A 91 7.69 -15.34 2.74
N GLU A 92 7.93 -16.03 1.62
CA GLU A 92 8.71 -17.27 1.57
C GLU A 92 10.16 -17.04 2.02
N SER A 93 10.82 -16.00 1.52
CA SER A 93 12.21 -15.66 1.89
C SER A 93 12.38 -15.34 3.38
N LYS A 94 11.33 -14.78 4.00
CA LYS A 94 11.28 -14.50 5.44
C LYS A 94 10.83 -15.71 6.28
N GLY A 95 10.48 -16.83 5.65
CA GLY A 95 9.98 -18.03 6.32
C GLY A 95 8.61 -17.83 6.99
N LEU A 96 7.84 -16.82 6.56
CA LEU A 96 6.51 -16.52 7.10
C LEU A 96 5.44 -17.45 6.51
N ILE A 97 5.70 -17.98 5.31
CA ILE A 97 4.89 -19.01 4.65
C ILE A 97 5.80 -20.13 4.11
N PRO A 98 5.26 -21.35 3.90
CA PRO A 98 6.01 -22.42 3.24
C PRO A 98 6.40 -22.01 1.81
N VAL A 99 7.58 -22.45 1.37
CA VAL A 99 8.02 -22.27 -0.01
C VAL A 99 7.18 -23.15 -0.92
N SER A 100 6.52 -22.53 -1.90
CA SER A 100 5.76 -23.21 -2.94
C SER A 100 6.75 -23.95 -3.86
N GLN A 101 6.64 -25.28 -3.93
CA GLN A 101 7.45 -26.11 -4.86
C GLN A 101 6.96 -25.98 -6.30
#